data_AF-A0AB34DQ16-F1
#
_entry.id   AF-A0AB34DQ16-F1
#
_cell.length_a   1.000
_cell.length_b   1.000
_cell.length_c   1.000
_cell.angle_alpha   90.00
_cell.angle_beta   90.00
_cell.angle_gamma   90.00
#
_symmetry.space_group_name_H-M   'P 1'
#
loop_
_entity.id
_entity.type
_entity.pdbx_description
1 polymer ?
#
loop_
_entity_poly.entity_id
_entity_poly.type
_entity_poly.pdbx_seq_one_letter_code
_entity_poly.pdbx_strand_id
1 'polypeptide(L)'
;MRHFGQILKKLRKSRGLTQEQLSHKLNLSRSQIKNWETDRYQPDIDTLVSIASFFNVSVDVLIGFKNDFDDEPLQELLSNVQTTYTALNEYQRERFCKQVSVLIDMLEDNQDIF
;
A
#
# COMPACT_ATOMS: atom_id res chain seq x y z
N MET A 1 -7.76 1.52 -8.55
CA MET A 1 -7.45 1.44 -10.00
C MET A 1 -6.11 0.74 -10.16
N ARG A 2 -5.89 -0.12 -11.17
CA ARG A 2 -4.62 -0.87 -11.31
C ARG A 2 -3.54 0.06 -11.86
N HIS A 3 -2.60 0.51 -11.02
CA HIS A 3 -1.57 1.51 -11.37
C HIS A 3 -0.24 0.92 -11.86
N PHE A 4 -0.11 -0.42 -11.87
CA PHE A 4 1.12 -1.13 -12.20
C PHE A 4 1.75 -0.72 -13.55
N GLY A 5 0.99 -0.74 -14.65
CA GLY A 5 1.55 -0.45 -15.98
C GLY A 5 2.13 0.96 -16.09
N GLN A 6 1.45 1.94 -15.48
CA GLN A 6 1.90 3.33 -15.41
C GLN A 6 3.15 3.49 -14.55
N ILE A 7 3.20 2.82 -13.39
CA ILE A 7 4.34 2.85 -12.47
C ILE A 7 5.56 2.17 -13.11
N LEU A 8 5.39 1.01 -13.72
CA LEU A 8 6.44 0.31 -14.46
C LEU A 8 7.03 1.21 -15.55
N LYS A 9 6.17 1.87 -16.34
CA LYS A 9 6.59 2.82 -17.38
C LYS A 9 7.38 4.00 -16.81
N LYS A 10 6.95 4.52 -15.65
CA LYS A 10 7.64 5.62 -14.95
C LYS A 10 9.02 5.19 -14.45
N LEU A 11 9.12 4.03 -13.79
CA LEU A 11 10.38 3.47 -13.30
C LEU A 11 11.35 3.15 -14.44
N ARG A 12 10.85 2.59 -15.55
CA ARG A 12 11.67 2.35 -16.74
C ARG A 12 12.25 3.65 -17.29
N LYS A 13 11.40 4.67 -17.44
CA LYS A 13 11.82 5.98 -17.97
C LYS A 13 12.77 6.71 -17.03
N SER A 14 12.63 6.59 -15.71
CA SER A 14 13.56 7.23 -14.76
C SER A 14 14.97 6.65 -14.82
N ARG A 15 15.10 5.40 -15.27
CA ARG A 15 16.40 4.76 -15.58
C ARG A 15 16.88 5.00 -17.03
N GLY A 16 16.16 5.81 -17.81
CA GLY A 16 16.51 6.10 -19.21
C GLY A 16 16.39 4.91 -20.17
N LEU A 17 15.65 3.85 -19.80
CA LEU A 17 15.60 2.61 -20.56
C LEU A 17 14.48 2.62 -21.60
N THR A 18 14.71 2.02 -22.77
CA THR A 18 13.65 1.62 -23.70
C THR A 18 12.97 0.32 -23.24
N GLN A 19 11.79 -0.01 -23.79
CA GLN A 19 11.11 -1.27 -23.48
C GLN A 19 11.98 -2.50 -23.82
N GLU A 20 12.74 -2.43 -24.92
CA GLU A 20 13.69 -3.47 -25.33
C GLU A 20 14.86 -3.61 -24.34
N GLN A 21 15.42 -2.48 -23.89
CA GLN A 21 16.51 -2.51 -22.93
C GLN A 21 16.08 -3.06 -21.56
N LEU A 22 14.86 -2.72 -21.11
CA LEU A 22 14.32 -3.28 -19.88
C LEU A 22 14.07 -4.79 -20.02
N SER A 23 13.53 -5.22 -21.17
CA SER A 23 13.24 -6.64 -21.40
C SER A 23 14.52 -7.48 -21.38
N HIS A 24 15.60 -7.00 -21.99
CA HIS A 24 16.92 -7.66 -21.90
C HIS A 24 17.45 -7.75 -20.46
N LYS A 25 17.31 -6.67 -19.67
CA LYS A 25 17.80 -6.65 -18.28
C LYS A 25 17.06 -7.61 -17.35
N LEU A 26 15.80 -7.87 -17.64
CA LEU A 26 14.94 -8.76 -16.84
C LEU A 26 14.78 -10.16 -17.45
N ASN A 27 15.46 -10.46 -18.56
CA ASN A 27 15.29 -11.69 -19.33
C ASN A 27 13.82 -11.97 -19.73
N LEU A 28 13.17 -10.95 -20.27
CA LEU A 28 11.78 -10.96 -20.72
C LEU A 28 11.70 -10.57 -22.19
N SER A 29 10.53 -10.78 -22.80
CA SER A 29 10.23 -10.24 -24.14
C SER A 29 9.81 -8.77 -24.07
N ARG A 30 10.16 -7.99 -25.09
CA ARG A 30 9.64 -6.62 -25.24
C ARG A 30 8.11 -6.57 -25.26
N SER A 31 7.47 -7.61 -25.81
CA SER A 31 6.01 -7.74 -25.86
C SER A 31 5.39 -7.79 -24.45
N GLN A 32 6.01 -8.53 -23.52
CA GLN A 32 5.58 -8.54 -22.11
C GLN A 32 5.63 -7.14 -21.51
N ILE A 33 6.77 -6.42 -21.65
CA ILE A 33 6.89 -5.05 -21.13
C ILE A 33 5.83 -4.13 -21.73
N LYS A 34 5.61 -4.18 -23.05
CA LYS A 34 4.58 -3.38 -23.72
C LYS A 34 3.18 -3.69 -23.17
N ASN A 35 2.85 -4.98 -23.05
CA ASN A 35 1.53 -5.41 -22.59
C ASN A 35 1.25 -4.99 -21.15
N TRP A 36 2.26 -5.03 -20.30
CA TRP A 36 2.18 -4.55 -18.92
C TRP A 36 2.04 -3.03 -18.84
N GLU A 37 2.84 -2.27 -19.59
CA GLU A 37 2.76 -0.80 -19.62
C GLU A 37 1.48 -0.24 -20.26
N THR A 38 0.70 -1.11 -20.90
CA THR A 38 -0.60 -0.77 -21.50
C THR A 38 -1.77 -1.44 -20.77
N ASP A 39 -1.51 -2.03 -19.59
CA ASP A 39 -2.48 -2.71 -18.73
C ASP A 39 -3.28 -3.83 -19.43
N ARG A 40 -2.76 -4.38 -20.53
CA ARG A 40 -3.40 -5.48 -21.28
C ARG A 40 -3.26 -6.82 -20.56
N TYR A 41 -2.12 -7.04 -19.90
CA TYR A 41 -1.83 -8.24 -19.11
C TYR A 41 -1.11 -7.83 -17.82
N GLN A 42 -1.04 -8.76 -16.86
CA GLN A 42 -0.27 -8.58 -15.63
C GLN A 42 0.82 -9.65 -15.53
N PRO A 43 1.98 -9.34 -14.92
CA PRO A 43 3.00 -10.32 -14.58
C PRO A 43 2.50 -11.27 -13.48
N ASP A 44 3.14 -12.44 -13.37
CA ASP A 44 3.01 -13.29 -12.19
C ASP A 44 3.79 -12.72 -10.98
N ILE A 45 3.65 -13.38 -9.83
CA ILE A 45 4.27 -12.94 -8.57
C ILE A 45 5.80 -12.95 -8.67
N ASP A 46 6.40 -14.00 -9.23
CA ASP A 46 7.86 -14.12 -9.34
C ASP A 46 8.45 -13.00 -10.22
N THR A 47 7.76 -12.69 -11.31
CA THR A 47 8.11 -11.58 -12.20
C THR A 47 7.94 -10.23 -11.51
N LEU A 48 6.88 -10.02 -10.71
CA LEU A 48 6.72 -8.81 -9.91
C LEU A 48 7.88 -8.61 -8.94
N VAL A 49 8.28 -9.68 -8.23
CA VAL A 49 9.42 -9.65 -7.31
C VAL A 49 10.71 -9.30 -8.06
N SER A 50 10.95 -9.93 -9.22
CA SER A 50 12.13 -9.64 -10.06
C SER A 50 12.18 -8.18 -10.51
N ILE A 51 11.05 -7.63 -10.97
CA ILE A 51 10.94 -6.22 -11.37
C ILE A 51 11.18 -5.29 -10.17
N ALA A 52 10.57 -5.60 -9.02
CA ALA A 52 10.71 -4.81 -7.80
C ALA A 52 12.18 -4.77 -7.34
N SER A 53 12.86 -5.92 -7.33
CA SER A 53 14.29 -6.03 -7.02
C SER A 53 15.16 -5.24 -8.01
N PHE A 54 14.87 -5.32 -9.31
CA PHE A 54 15.63 -4.58 -10.34
C PHE A 54 15.55 -3.06 -10.15
N PHE A 55 14.37 -2.54 -9.81
CA PHE A 55 14.16 -1.12 -9.58
C PHE A 55 14.50 -0.67 -8.15
N ASN A 56 14.78 -1.60 -7.24
CA ASN A 56 15.02 -1.37 -5.82
C ASN A 56 13.82 -0.67 -5.15
N VAL A 57 12.62 -1.22 -5.34
CA VAL A 57 11.36 -0.77 -4.75
C VAL A 57 10.62 -1.96 -4.13
N SER A 58 9.67 -1.72 -3.23
CA SER A 58 8.78 -2.78 -2.77
C SER A 58 7.78 -3.18 -3.86
N VAL A 59 7.21 -4.38 -3.76
CA VAL A 59 6.12 -4.82 -4.64
C VAL A 59 4.91 -3.90 -4.49
N ASP A 60 4.62 -3.42 -3.28
CA ASP A 60 3.53 -2.48 -3.01
C ASP A 60 3.67 -1.20 -3.84
N VAL A 61 4.86 -0.60 -3.82
CA VAL A 61 5.16 0.58 -4.64
C VAL A 61 5.01 0.27 -6.12
N LEU A 62 5.49 -0.90 -6.57
CA LEU A 62 5.45 -1.30 -7.98
C LEU A 62 4.01 -1.46 -8.50
N ILE A 63 3.12 -2.05 -7.70
CA ILE A 63 1.71 -2.26 -8.08
C ILE A 63 0.84 -1.03 -7.79
N GLY A 64 1.40 -0.01 -7.14
CA GLY A 64 0.69 1.18 -6.70
C GLY A 64 -0.29 0.89 -5.56
N PHE A 65 0.02 -0.13 -4.76
CA PHE A 65 -0.64 -0.33 -3.49
C PHE A 65 -0.11 0.73 -2.53
N LYS A 66 -1.01 1.64 -2.16
CA LYS A 66 -0.85 2.42 -0.94
C LYS A 66 -1.63 1.70 0.12
N ASN A 67 -0.98 1.44 1.23
CA ASN A 67 -1.72 1.00 2.39
C ASN A 67 -2.54 2.19 2.85
N ASP A 68 -3.87 2.11 2.82
CA ASP A 68 -4.72 3.20 3.35
C ASP A 68 -4.50 3.41 4.86
N PHE A 69 -3.73 2.52 5.50
CA PHE A 69 -3.19 2.71 6.85
C PHE A 69 -2.00 3.67 6.92
N ASP A 70 -1.47 4.26 5.84
CA ASP A 70 -0.42 5.31 5.86
C ASP A 70 -0.95 6.67 6.43
N ASP A 71 -2.01 6.64 7.24
CA ASP A 71 -2.39 7.72 8.13
C ASP A 71 -1.54 7.60 9.39
N GLU A 72 -0.35 8.22 9.35
CA GLU A 72 0.61 8.23 10.46
C GLU A 72 -0.04 8.67 11.80
N PRO A 73 -0.88 9.72 11.84
CA PRO A 73 -1.70 10.02 13.03
C PRO A 73 -2.59 8.88 13.52
N LEU A 74 -3.32 8.20 12.62
CA LEU A 74 -4.17 7.07 12.99
C LEU A 74 -3.35 5.88 13.50
N GLN A 75 -2.19 5.60 12.88
CA GLN A 75 -1.30 4.54 13.34
C GLN A 75 -0.77 4.81 14.75
N GLU A 76 -0.34 6.05 15.03
CA GLU A 76 0.12 6.47 16.35
C GLU A 76 -1.00 6.32 17.39
N LEU A 77 -2.22 6.76 17.07
CA LEU A 77 -3.39 6.61 17.93
C LEU A 77 -3.68 5.12 18.24
N LEU A 78 -3.74 4.27 17.22
CA LEU A 78 -4.03 2.84 17.39
C LEU A 78 -2.95 2.14 18.24
N SER A 79 -1.67 2.50 18.04
CA SER A 79 -0.56 2.01 18.86
C SER A 79 -0.69 2.41 20.34
N ASN A 80 -1.05 3.67 20.60
CA ASN A 80 -1.26 4.19 21.95
C ASN A 80 -2.47 3.53 22.63
N VAL A 81 -3.57 3.35 21.89
CA VAL A 81 -4.77 2.64 22.35
C VAL A 81 -4.43 1.20 22.74
N GLN A 82 -3.70 0.48 21.89
CA GLN A 82 -3.31 -0.90 22.13
C GLN A 82 -2.40 -1.04 23.36
N THR A 83 -1.36 -0.19 23.45
CA THR A 83 -0.43 -0.17 24.58
C THR A 83 -1.15 0.14 25.89
N THR A 84 -2.06 1.12 25.87
CA THR A 84 -2.86 1.46 27.05
C THR A 84 -3.77 0.31 27.45
N TYR A 85 -4.54 -0.25 26.53
CA TYR A 85 -5.49 -1.33 26.80
C TYR A 85 -4.82 -2.57 27.41
N THR A 86 -3.65 -2.94 26.91
CA THR A 86 -2.90 -4.10 27.42
C THR A 86 -2.39 -3.91 28.84
N ALA A 87 -2.07 -2.67 29.25
CA ALA A 87 -1.65 -2.35 30.62
C ALA A 87 -2.79 -2.33 31.64
N LEU A 88 -4.06 -2.29 31.20
CA LEU A 88 -5.24 -2.25 32.06
C LEU A 88 -5.61 -3.62 32.63
N ASN A 89 -6.24 -3.62 33.81
CA ASN A 89 -6.91 -4.80 34.36
C ASN A 89 -8.28 -5.04 33.71
N GLU A 90 -8.91 -6.19 34.00
CA GLU A 90 -10.19 -6.60 33.39
C GLU A 90 -11.31 -5.56 33.53
N TYR A 91 -11.51 -5.03 34.74
CA TYR A 91 -12.52 -4.00 34.99
C TYR A 91 -12.25 -2.70 34.21
N GLN A 92 -10.99 -2.27 34.18
CA GLN A 92 -10.58 -1.09 33.46
C GLN A 92 -10.72 -1.27 31.94
N ARG A 93 -10.43 -2.45 31.40
CA ARG A 93 -10.63 -2.78 29.99
C ARG A 93 -12.09 -2.71 29.58
N GLU A 94 -12.99 -3.26 30.40
CA GLU A 94 -14.43 -3.17 30.15
C GLU A 94 -14.90 -1.71 30.10
N ARG A 95 -14.45 -0.89 31.05
CA ARG A 95 -14.77 0.54 31.05
C ARG A 95 -14.17 1.29 29.87
N PHE A 96 -12.92 1.00 29.52
CA PHE A 96 -12.24 1.58 28.38
C PHE A 96 -13.02 1.34 27.08
N CYS A 97 -13.41 0.08 26.82
CA CYS A 97 -14.20 -0.27 25.63
C CYS A 97 -15.55 0.47 25.60
N LYS A 98 -16.26 0.55 26.73
CA LYS A 98 -17.53 1.30 26.81
C LYS A 98 -17.35 2.78 26.49
N GLN A 99 -16.28 3.40 27.01
CA GLN A 99 -16.00 4.82 26.75
C GLN A 99 -15.64 5.08 25.29
N VAL A 100 -14.79 4.23 24.69
CA VAL A 100 -14.44 4.33 23.27
C VAL A 100 -15.68 4.15 22.39
N SER A 101 -16.54 3.16 22.68
CA SER A 101 -17.80 2.96 21.94
C SER A 101 -18.69 4.21 21.97
N VAL A 102 -18.90 4.77 23.17
CA VAL A 102 -19.72 5.97 23.34
C VAL A 102 -19.14 7.19 22.60
N LEU A 103 -17.82 7.32 22.53
CA LEU A 103 -17.16 8.37 21.76
C LEU A 103 -17.34 8.16 20.25
N ILE A 104 -17.26 6.93 19.77
CA ILE A 104 -17.49 6.60 18.35
C ILE A 104 -18.94 6.95 17.98
N ASP A 105 -19.92 6.49 18.77
CA ASP A 105 -21.33 6.77 18.55
C ASP A 105 -21.59 8.29 18.50
N MET A 106 -20.98 9.05 19.42
CA MET A 106 -21.06 10.51 19.42
C MET A 106 -20.47 11.16 18.14
N LEU A 107 -19.38 10.63 17.59
CA LEU A 107 -18.78 11.17 16.38
C LEU A 107 -19.58 10.83 15.13
N GLU A 108 -20.20 9.65 15.09
CA GLU A 108 -21.09 9.23 14.01
C GLU A 108 -22.37 10.08 13.96
N ASP A 109 -22.90 10.49 15.12
CA ASP A 109 -24.08 11.33 15.24
C ASP A 109 -23.81 12.83 14.93
N ASN A 110 -22.54 13.27 14.93
CA ASN A 110 -22.13 14.68 14.78
C ASN A 110 -21.48 15.00 13.43
N GLN A 111 -21.95 14.45 12.31
CA GLN A 111 -21.35 14.68 10.97
C GLN A 111 -21.34 16.15 10.46
N ASP A 112 -21.86 17.13 11.21
CA ASP A 112 -22.00 18.54 10.75
C ASP A 112 -21.17 19.59 11.49
N ILE A 113 -20.20 19.23 12.34
CA ILE A 113 -19.37 20.24 13.01
C ILE A 113 -17.88 19.91 12.91
N PHE A 114 -17.30 20.07 11.72
CA PHE A 114 -15.97 20.66 11.49
C PHE A 114 -15.86 21.16 10.05
#